data_AF-A0A7K3WD30-F1
#
_entry.id   AF-A0A7K3WD30-F1
#
_cell.length_a   1.000
_cell.length_b   1.000
_cell.length_c   1.000
_cell.angle_alpha   90.00
_cell.angle_beta   90.00
_cell.angle_gamma   90.00
#
_symmetry.space_group_name_H-M   'P 1'
#
loop_
_entity.id
_entity.type
_entity.pdbx_description
1 polymer ?
#
loop_
_entity_poly.entity_id
_entity_poly.type
_entity_poly.pdbx_seq_one_letter_code
_entity_poly.pdbx_strand_id
1 'polypeptide(L)'
;MNPNAEGAAAREVTFRTASRRAGRGRGSAATGKVVFDLWGQRGWAGRDVVGESNYLDHIKRVIGTAHQPDGAEHLHHALLVAEPDNPHDRHAVAVQIAGQAVGYLPREDAPAYSRVLQRLADQGFVAQVQARIWARDFDDYEVDRRGNYVQSTRFGAGVRVDLGEAHLLVPGNTPPTGAHEFVPVGGAIQVTGEEAHAEILAPYCGPAGEQWAYATLHEMTQQLARSTRDVVEVRLDSQRIGQLTPKMSADLFPAIRHINELGATAACRALVKGNRAAAQVTLYVQRSHELEDAWFDDVRRRHGGSSV
;
A
#
# COMPACT_ATOMS: atom_id res chain seq x y z
N MET A 1 0.74 -39.99 5.04
CA MET A 1 -0.55 -39.37 4.72
C MET A 1 -0.70 -38.16 5.61
N ASN A 2 -0.62 -36.97 5.02
CA ASN A 2 -0.67 -35.69 5.74
C ASN A 2 -1.93 -34.95 5.24
N PRO A 3 -3.01 -34.89 6.03
CA PRO A 3 -4.19 -34.12 5.67
C PRO A 3 -4.07 -32.75 6.33
N ASN A 4 -3.64 -31.75 5.57
CA ASN A 4 -3.88 -30.32 5.85
C ASN A 4 -3.46 -29.53 4.61
N ALA A 5 -4.29 -29.64 3.59
CA ALA A 5 -4.26 -28.82 2.39
C ALA A 5 -5.71 -28.42 2.10
N GLU A 6 -6.24 -27.45 2.84
CA GLU A 6 -7.52 -26.82 2.53
C GLU A 6 -7.40 -25.30 2.65
N GLY A 7 -7.28 -24.66 1.48
CA GLY A 7 -8.19 -23.58 1.08
C GLY A 7 -8.23 -22.31 1.92
N ALA A 8 -7.13 -21.57 2.00
CA ALA A 8 -7.22 -20.12 2.28
C ALA A 8 -7.69 -19.40 1.01
N ALA A 9 -9.01 -19.24 0.88
CA ALA A 9 -9.60 -18.36 -0.14
C ALA A 9 -9.13 -16.92 0.14
N ALA A 10 -8.27 -16.39 -0.72
CA ALA A 10 -7.87 -14.99 -0.73
C ALA A 10 -9.13 -14.15 -0.98
N ARG A 11 -9.68 -13.56 0.08
CA ARG A 11 -10.75 -12.56 -0.03
C ARG A 11 -10.11 -11.26 -0.53
N GLU A 12 -10.57 -10.85 -1.70
CA GLU A 12 -10.13 -9.69 -2.44
C GLU A 12 -10.35 -8.41 -1.62
N VAL A 13 -9.24 -7.76 -1.23
CA VAL A 13 -9.25 -6.45 -0.57
C VAL A 13 -9.35 -5.41 -1.67
N THR A 14 -10.56 -4.89 -1.91
CA THR A 14 -10.80 -3.82 -2.88
C THR A 14 -10.03 -2.56 -2.47
N PHE A 15 -8.97 -2.24 -3.22
CA PHE A 15 -8.20 -1.02 -3.03
C PHE A 15 -9.06 0.20 -3.35
N ARG A 16 -9.41 0.99 -2.33
CA ARG A 16 -9.98 2.33 -2.54
C ARG A 16 -8.86 3.30 -2.90
N THR A 17 -8.64 3.50 -4.19
CA THR A 17 -7.76 4.56 -4.68
C THR A 17 -8.33 5.92 -4.26
N ALA A 18 -7.62 6.64 -3.39
CA ALA A 18 -7.97 8.00 -3.00
C ALA A 18 -7.78 8.97 -4.20
N SER A 19 -8.80 9.06 -5.06
CA SER A 19 -8.91 10.12 -6.06
C SER A 19 -9.40 11.40 -5.37
N ARG A 20 -8.63 12.48 -5.49
CA ARG A 20 -8.93 13.80 -4.93
C ARG A 20 -10.21 14.35 -5.58
N ARG A 21 -11.30 14.48 -4.81
CA ARG A 21 -12.33 15.49 -5.05
C ARG A 21 -12.15 16.65 -4.07
N ALA A 22 -11.78 17.81 -4.61
CA ALA A 22 -11.97 19.09 -3.94
C ALA A 22 -13.47 19.41 -3.92
N GLY A 23 -14.17 19.06 -2.84
CA GLY A 23 -15.57 19.38 -2.61
C GLY A 23 -15.75 20.02 -1.23
N ARG A 24 -16.10 21.31 -1.20
CA ARG A 24 -16.39 22.08 0.03
C ARG A 24 -17.54 21.44 0.81
N GLY A 25 -17.23 20.91 2.00
CA GLY A 25 -18.18 20.64 3.08
C GLY A 25 -17.74 21.37 4.35
N ARG A 26 -18.62 22.21 4.92
CA ARG A 26 -18.37 23.03 6.11
C ARG A 26 -18.25 22.16 7.38
N GLY A 27 -17.15 22.33 8.12
CA GLY A 27 -17.17 22.55 9.57
C GLY A 27 -16.91 21.37 10.50
N SER A 28 -15.62 21.05 10.74
CA SER A 28 -15.06 21.04 12.10
C SER A 28 -13.53 21.07 11.99
N ALA A 29 -12.90 22.06 12.65
CA ALA A 29 -11.45 22.25 12.63
C ALA A 29 -10.79 21.26 13.60
N ALA A 30 -10.19 20.20 13.06
CA ALA A 30 -9.23 19.34 13.73
C ALA A 30 -8.22 18.87 12.68
N THR A 31 -6.94 19.21 12.85
CA THR A 31 -5.77 18.89 12.01
C THR A 31 -5.98 17.81 10.94
N GLY A 32 -6.40 18.25 9.74
CA GLY A 32 -6.81 17.40 8.62
C GLY A 32 -5.63 16.83 7.84
N LYS A 33 -4.95 15.83 8.40
CA LYS A 33 -3.96 15.04 7.65
C LYS A 33 -4.65 14.11 6.65
N VAL A 34 -4.08 13.99 5.46
CA VAL A 34 -4.59 13.10 4.40
C VAL A 34 -4.01 11.70 4.60
N VAL A 35 -4.85 10.66 4.58
CA VAL A 35 -4.37 9.28 4.68
C VAL A 35 -3.58 8.92 3.42
N PHE A 36 -2.39 8.34 3.61
CA PHE A 36 -1.54 7.83 2.55
C PHE A 36 -1.31 6.34 2.78
N ASP A 37 -1.82 5.50 1.88
CA ASP A 37 -1.55 4.07 1.90
C ASP A 37 -0.09 3.81 1.50
N LEU A 38 0.70 3.29 2.44
CA LEU A 38 2.10 2.98 2.18
C LEU A 38 2.24 1.93 1.08
N TRP A 39 3.28 2.07 0.27
CA TRP A 39 3.62 1.11 -0.77
C TRP A 39 4.45 -0.04 -0.18
N GLY A 40 4.73 -1.05 -1.00
CA GLY A 40 5.51 -2.22 -0.59
C GLY A 40 4.77 -3.23 0.31
N GLN A 41 3.48 -3.01 0.57
CA GLN A 41 2.59 -4.00 1.19
C GLN A 41 2.54 -5.27 0.34
N ARG A 42 2.76 -6.43 0.96
CA ARG A 42 2.83 -7.75 0.28
C ARG A 42 1.56 -8.57 0.43
N GLY A 43 0.54 -8.06 1.10
CA GLY A 43 -0.70 -8.77 1.43
C GLY A 43 -0.58 -9.71 2.63
N TRP A 44 0.58 -9.72 3.31
CA TRP A 44 0.80 -10.48 4.54
C TRP A 44 1.38 -9.54 5.60
N ALA A 45 0.73 -9.48 6.78
CA ALA A 45 1.23 -8.75 7.95
C ALA A 45 2.47 -9.43 8.57
N GLY A 46 3.65 -9.09 8.05
CA GLY A 46 4.92 -9.79 8.34
C GLY A 46 5.73 -9.20 9.49
N ARG A 47 5.41 -7.98 9.95
CA ARG A 47 6.12 -7.30 11.03
C ARG A 47 5.30 -7.32 12.31
N ASP A 48 5.94 -7.74 13.40
CA ASP A 48 5.33 -7.72 14.73
C ASP A 48 5.23 -6.28 15.26
N VAL A 49 4.14 -6.01 15.96
CA VAL A 49 4.01 -4.84 16.84
C VAL A 49 4.51 -5.28 18.22
N VAL A 50 5.02 -4.35 19.02
CA VAL A 50 5.49 -4.63 20.38
C VAL A 50 4.78 -3.77 21.42
N GLY A 51 4.78 -4.26 22.65
CA GLY A 51 4.19 -3.57 23.80
C GLY A 51 2.66 -3.68 23.87
N GLU A 52 2.05 -4.57 23.08
CA GLU A 52 0.59 -4.75 23.00
C GLU A 52 -0.03 -5.15 24.34
N SER A 53 0.77 -5.77 25.23
CA SER A 53 0.36 -6.08 26.60
C SER A 53 -0.10 -4.86 27.40
N ASN A 54 0.45 -3.67 27.10
CA ASN A 54 0.03 -2.40 27.71
C ASN A 54 -1.24 -1.82 27.07
N TYR A 55 -1.70 -2.39 25.96
CA TYR A 55 -2.80 -1.89 25.13
C TYR A 55 -3.91 -2.93 24.93
N LEU A 56 -3.95 -4.00 25.74
CA LEU A 56 -4.95 -5.06 25.61
C LEU A 56 -6.39 -4.55 25.68
N ASP A 57 -6.69 -3.60 26.57
CA ASP A 57 -8.01 -2.96 26.64
C ASP A 57 -8.36 -2.18 25.37
N HIS A 58 -7.37 -1.54 24.76
CA HIS A 58 -7.55 -0.80 23.51
C HIS A 58 -7.82 -1.76 22.35
N ILE A 59 -7.04 -2.83 22.26
CA ILE A 59 -7.20 -3.88 21.25
C ILE A 59 -8.57 -4.56 21.40
N LYS A 60 -9.00 -4.85 22.62
CA LYS A 60 -10.34 -5.41 22.89
C LYS A 60 -11.46 -4.48 22.43
N ARG A 61 -11.31 -3.16 22.59
CA ARG A 61 -12.26 -2.16 22.05
C ARG A 61 -12.26 -2.12 20.52
N VAL A 62 -11.09 -2.23 19.89
CA VAL A 62 -10.95 -2.26 18.42
C VAL A 62 -11.67 -3.47 17.84
N ILE A 63 -11.51 -4.66 18.45
CA ILE A 63 -12.18 -5.89 18.03
C ILE A 63 -13.69 -5.83 18.32
N GLY A 64 -14.06 -5.29 19.48
CA GLY A 64 -15.45 -5.12 19.89
C GLY A 64 -16.21 -6.45 19.93
N THR A 65 -17.41 -6.47 19.35
CA THR A 65 -18.30 -7.64 19.36
C THR A 65 -17.85 -8.78 18.45
N ALA A 66 -16.80 -8.57 17.65
CA ALA A 66 -16.24 -9.62 16.80
C ALA A 66 -15.35 -10.61 17.58
N HIS A 67 -15.02 -10.32 18.84
CA HIS A 67 -14.14 -11.15 19.67
C HIS A 67 -14.68 -12.57 19.82
N GLN A 68 -13.80 -13.54 19.62
CA GLN A 68 -14.10 -14.96 19.82
C GLN A 68 -13.17 -15.50 20.92
N PRO A 69 -13.72 -16.01 22.05
CA PRO A 69 -12.91 -16.51 23.16
C PRO A 69 -11.90 -17.60 22.75
N ASP A 70 -12.29 -18.49 21.83
CA ASP A 70 -11.44 -19.59 21.34
C ASP A 70 -10.32 -19.12 20.40
N GLY A 71 -10.43 -17.88 19.92
CA GLY A 71 -9.43 -17.21 19.10
C GLY A 71 -9.90 -16.92 17.68
N ALA A 72 -9.64 -15.70 17.21
CA ALA A 72 -9.93 -15.28 15.85
C ALA A 72 -8.91 -14.28 15.30
N GLU A 73 -8.86 -14.21 13.97
CA GLU A 73 -8.11 -13.18 13.25
C GLU A 73 -9.03 -12.04 12.82
N HIS A 74 -8.55 -10.80 13.00
CA HIS A 74 -9.25 -9.58 12.63
C HIS A 74 -8.36 -8.72 11.75
N LEU A 75 -8.85 -8.37 10.56
CA LEU A 75 -8.14 -7.50 9.61
C LEU A 75 -8.61 -6.05 9.78
N HIS A 76 -7.66 -5.14 9.88
CA HIS A 76 -7.90 -3.72 10.08
C HIS A 76 -6.92 -2.88 9.24
N HIS A 77 -7.20 -1.59 9.14
CA HIS A 77 -6.19 -0.60 8.73
C HIS A 77 -5.57 0.03 9.97
N ALA A 78 -4.25 0.06 10.03
CA ALA A 78 -3.49 0.74 11.06
C ALA A 78 -2.84 2.01 10.50
N LEU A 79 -2.84 3.06 11.31
CA LEU A 79 -2.06 4.27 11.09
C LEU A 79 -0.72 4.14 11.79
N LEU A 80 0.35 4.52 11.11
CA LEU A 80 1.70 4.59 11.68
C LEU A 80 2.04 6.05 12.00
N VAL A 81 2.20 6.36 13.28
CA VAL A 81 2.39 7.72 13.78
C VAL A 81 3.76 7.83 14.43
N ALA A 82 4.67 8.58 13.80
CA ALA A 82 5.97 8.87 14.40
C ALA A 82 5.83 9.87 15.54
N GLU A 83 6.48 9.58 16.67
CA GLU A 83 6.45 10.39 17.89
C GLU A 83 7.87 10.88 18.22
N PRO A 84 8.41 11.89 17.50
CA PRO A 84 9.77 12.40 17.73
C PRO A 84 10.00 12.94 19.14
N ASP A 85 8.93 13.43 19.79
CA ASP A 85 8.93 14.00 21.13
C ASP A 85 8.63 12.96 22.22
N ASN A 86 8.58 11.66 21.89
CA ASN A 86 8.32 10.62 22.86
C ASN A 86 9.47 10.53 23.90
N PRO A 87 9.16 10.57 25.22
CA PRO A 87 10.18 10.65 26.27
C PRO A 87 11.05 9.40 26.41
N HIS A 88 10.62 8.25 25.87
CA HIS A 88 11.34 6.97 25.99
C HIS A 88 12.16 6.63 24.74
N ASP A 89 11.70 7.08 23.57
CA ASP A 89 12.36 6.85 22.29
C ASP A 89 11.96 7.89 21.24
N ARG A 90 12.89 8.75 20.83
CA ARG A 90 12.69 9.75 19.75
C ARG A 90 12.37 9.13 18.38
N HIS A 91 12.59 7.83 18.21
CA HIS A 91 12.26 7.10 16.99
C HIS A 91 10.94 6.33 17.11
N ALA A 92 10.22 6.43 18.24
CA ALA A 92 8.98 5.71 18.46
C ALA A 92 7.99 5.90 17.30
N VAL A 93 7.40 4.79 16.86
CA VAL A 93 6.31 4.79 15.89
C VAL A 93 5.14 4.05 16.53
N ALA A 94 4.13 4.80 16.92
CA ALA A 94 2.89 4.25 17.44
C ALA A 94 2.07 3.62 16.31
N VAL A 95 1.53 2.44 16.58
CA VAL A 95 0.56 1.76 15.71
C VAL A 95 -0.82 2.04 16.27
N GLN A 96 -1.67 2.68 15.46
CA GLN A 96 -3.02 3.08 15.88
C GLN A 96 -4.07 2.45 14.99
N ILE A 97 -5.12 1.87 15.59
CA ILE A 97 -6.26 1.29 14.87
C ILE A 97 -7.54 1.91 15.43
N ALA A 98 -8.42 2.40 14.56
CA ALA A 98 -9.67 3.06 14.95
C ALA A 98 -9.48 4.16 16.03
N GLY A 99 -8.38 4.92 15.94
CA GLY A 99 -8.03 5.98 16.89
C GLY A 99 -7.52 5.50 18.26
N GLN A 100 -7.27 4.20 18.43
CA GLN A 100 -6.66 3.63 19.63
C GLN A 100 -5.22 3.21 19.34
N ALA A 101 -4.28 3.59 20.21
CA ALA A 101 -2.94 3.00 20.19
C ALA A 101 -3.03 1.52 20.58
N VAL A 102 -2.46 0.64 19.76
CA VAL A 102 -2.45 -0.81 19.96
C VAL A 102 -1.04 -1.36 20.22
N GLY A 103 -0.01 -0.52 20.12
CA GLY A 103 1.38 -0.86 20.36
C GLY A 103 2.33 0.04 19.56
N TYR A 104 3.58 -0.38 19.41
CA TYR A 104 4.61 0.35 18.68
C TYR A 104 5.35 -0.57 17.71
N LEU A 105 6.01 0.01 16.69
CA LEU A 105 7.01 -0.74 15.95
C LEU A 105 8.19 -1.12 16.87
N PRO A 106 8.85 -2.27 16.64
CA PRO A 106 10.03 -2.68 17.40
C PRO A 106 11.12 -1.60 17.40
N ARG A 107 11.80 -1.42 18.53
CA ARG A 107 12.78 -0.34 18.73
C ARG A 107 13.96 -0.43 17.77
N GLU A 108 14.32 -1.64 17.36
CA GLU A 108 15.37 -1.92 16.38
C GLU A 108 15.01 -1.47 14.96
N ASP A 109 13.73 -1.54 14.61
CA ASP A 109 13.19 -1.19 13.29
C ASP A 109 12.82 0.30 13.22
N ALA A 110 12.35 0.87 14.33
CA ALA A 110 11.78 2.21 14.43
C ALA A 110 12.66 3.34 13.83
N PRO A 111 14.01 3.35 13.94
CA PRO A 111 14.84 4.38 13.31
C PRO A 111 14.72 4.42 11.78
N ALA A 112 14.59 3.27 11.12
CA ALA A 112 14.48 3.20 9.66
C ALA A 112 13.13 3.77 9.18
N TYR A 113 12.05 3.47 9.92
CA TYR A 113 10.69 3.87 9.58
C TYR A 113 10.36 5.30 9.99
N SER A 114 10.72 5.71 11.21
CA SER A 114 10.38 7.01 11.79
C SER A 114 10.75 8.18 10.87
N ARG A 115 11.93 8.14 10.23
CA ARG A 115 12.37 9.17 9.30
C ARG A 115 11.45 9.29 8.07
N VAL A 116 11.01 8.17 7.50
CA VAL A 116 10.12 8.18 6.33
C VAL A 116 8.73 8.68 6.73
N LEU A 117 8.23 8.24 7.88
CA LEU A 117 6.93 8.62 8.40
C LEU A 117 6.85 10.09 8.85
N GLN A 118 7.92 10.63 9.44
CA GLN A 118 8.03 12.05 9.77
C GLN A 118 7.97 12.91 8.50
N ARG A 119 8.71 12.55 7.44
CA ARG A 119 8.64 13.27 6.16
C ARG A 119 7.23 13.27 5.57
N LEU A 120 6.50 12.16 5.65
CA LEU A 120 5.09 12.12 5.25
C LEU A 120 4.22 13.02 6.13
N ALA A 121 4.43 13.00 7.44
CA ALA A 121 3.71 13.84 8.39
C ALA A 121 3.94 15.35 8.14
N ASP A 122 5.17 15.76 7.83
CA ASP A 122 5.55 17.14 7.48
C ASP A 122 4.88 17.60 6.18
N GLN A 123 4.60 16.67 5.27
CA GLN A 123 3.84 16.91 4.03
C GLN A 123 2.31 16.89 4.25
N GLY A 124 1.85 16.72 5.48
CA GLY A 124 0.42 16.67 5.83
C GLY A 124 -0.24 15.32 5.61
N PHE A 125 0.54 14.24 5.46
CA PHE A 125 0.02 12.88 5.34
C PHE A 125 0.05 12.11 6.66
N VAL A 126 -0.79 11.08 6.77
CA VAL A 126 -0.69 10.03 7.79
C VAL A 126 -0.57 8.68 7.10
N ALA A 127 0.47 7.93 7.43
CA ALA A 127 0.75 6.65 6.80
C ALA A 127 -0.25 5.58 7.27
N GLN A 128 -0.75 4.78 6.34
CA GLN A 128 -1.66 3.67 6.59
C GLN A 128 -1.12 2.36 6.01
N VAL A 129 -1.33 1.27 6.76
CA VAL A 129 -1.01 -0.11 6.37
C VAL A 129 -2.14 -1.06 6.77
N GLN A 130 -2.18 -2.25 6.15
CA GLN A 130 -3.00 -3.33 6.67
C GLN A 130 -2.40 -3.89 7.97
N ALA A 131 -3.28 -4.23 8.90
CA ALA A 131 -2.94 -4.82 10.18
C ALA A 131 -3.78 -6.07 10.43
N ARG A 132 -3.15 -7.06 11.06
CA ARG A 132 -3.78 -8.29 11.51
C ARG A 132 -3.69 -8.36 13.03
N ILE A 133 -4.83 -8.50 13.68
CA ILE A 133 -4.92 -8.78 15.11
C ILE A 133 -5.31 -10.24 15.27
N TRP A 134 -4.51 -11.00 16.01
CA TRP A 134 -4.92 -12.30 16.52
C TRP A 134 -5.23 -12.15 18.00
N ALA A 135 -6.43 -12.52 18.42
CA ALA A 135 -6.85 -12.40 19.81
C ALA A 135 -7.56 -13.66 20.25
N ARG A 136 -7.40 -14.01 21.54
CA ARG A 136 -8.10 -15.11 22.21
C ARG A 136 -8.16 -14.85 23.69
N ASP A 137 -9.00 -15.61 24.36
CA ASP A 137 -9.01 -15.68 25.81
C ASP A 137 -8.15 -16.86 26.30
N PHE A 138 -7.54 -16.68 27.46
CA PHE A 138 -6.73 -17.67 28.16
C PHE A 138 -7.33 -17.93 29.53
N ASP A 139 -7.35 -19.20 29.94
CA ASP A 139 -7.64 -19.56 31.31
C ASP A 139 -6.53 -19.00 32.22
N ASP A 140 -6.96 -18.35 33.28
CA ASP A 140 -6.10 -17.80 34.33
C ASP A 140 -6.69 -18.16 35.69
N TYR A 141 -5.94 -18.00 36.77
CA TYR A 141 -6.40 -18.32 38.12
C TYR A 141 -6.12 -17.15 39.05
N GLU A 142 -7.18 -16.60 39.63
CA GLU A 142 -7.07 -15.56 40.65
C GLU A 142 -7.29 -16.17 42.04
N VAL A 143 -6.66 -15.60 43.05
CA VAL A 143 -6.87 -16.00 44.46
C VAL A 143 -7.92 -15.08 45.06
N ASP A 144 -9.04 -15.64 45.50
CA ASP A 144 -10.08 -14.86 46.19
C ASP A 144 -9.62 -14.38 47.57
N ARG A 145 -10.41 -13.52 48.23
CA ARG A 145 -10.11 -13.00 49.58
C ARG A 145 -10.03 -14.08 50.67
N ARG A 146 -10.44 -15.31 50.37
CA ARG A 146 -10.44 -16.47 51.27
C ARG A 146 -9.30 -17.45 50.97
N GLY A 147 -8.45 -17.16 49.98
CA GLY A 147 -7.32 -18.00 49.59
C GLY A 147 -7.67 -19.12 48.61
N ASN A 148 -8.88 -19.14 48.03
CA ASN A 148 -9.26 -20.13 47.03
C ASN A 148 -8.83 -19.69 45.64
N TYR A 149 -8.35 -20.63 44.83
CA TYR A 149 -8.14 -20.42 43.41
C TYR A 149 -9.49 -20.38 42.68
N VAL A 150 -9.75 -19.29 41.97
CA VAL A 150 -10.93 -19.08 41.14
C VAL A 150 -10.47 -18.97 39.70
N GLN A 151 -11.05 -19.79 38.82
CA GLN A 151 -10.79 -19.68 37.39
C GLN A 151 -11.27 -18.31 36.91
N SER A 152 -10.37 -17.60 36.24
CA SER A 152 -10.60 -16.33 35.60
C SER A 152 -10.21 -16.44 34.13
N THR A 153 -10.50 -15.40 33.37
CA THR A 153 -10.20 -15.38 31.95
C THR A 153 -9.40 -14.13 31.64
N ARG A 154 -8.24 -14.32 31.01
CA ARG A 154 -7.37 -13.23 30.58
C ARG A 154 -7.42 -13.08 29.07
N PHE A 155 -7.77 -11.88 28.63
CA PHE A 155 -7.68 -11.52 27.21
C PHE A 155 -6.21 -11.41 26.78
N GLY A 156 -5.85 -12.02 25.66
CA GLY A 156 -4.55 -11.85 25.04
C GLY A 156 -4.68 -11.60 23.54
N ALA A 157 -3.79 -10.75 23.02
CA ALA A 157 -3.76 -10.41 21.62
C ALA A 157 -2.32 -10.14 21.15
N GLY A 158 -2.09 -10.38 19.86
CA GLY A 158 -0.89 -9.97 19.15
C GLY A 158 -1.26 -9.22 17.88
N VAL A 159 -0.49 -8.18 17.54
CA VAL A 159 -0.76 -7.34 16.38
C VAL A 159 0.41 -7.45 15.40
N ARG A 160 0.10 -7.59 14.12
CA ARG A 160 1.08 -7.55 13.02
C ARG A 160 0.65 -6.52 11.99
N VAL A 161 1.62 -5.90 11.33
CA VAL A 161 1.38 -4.96 10.22
C VAL A 161 2.04 -5.42 8.93
N ASP A 162 1.39 -5.18 7.79
CA ASP A 162 1.96 -5.37 6.46
C ASP A 162 2.79 -4.14 6.11
N LEU A 163 4.08 -4.24 6.41
CA LEU A 163 5.03 -3.15 6.26
C LEU A 163 6.24 -3.66 5.48
N GLY A 164 6.44 -3.11 4.28
CA GLY A 164 7.61 -3.37 3.46
C GLY A 164 8.87 -2.70 4.02
N GLU A 165 10.00 -2.90 3.34
CA GLU A 165 11.25 -2.22 3.71
C GLU A 165 11.09 -0.69 3.69
N ALA A 166 11.77 0.00 4.62
CA ALA A 166 11.57 1.43 4.83
C ALA A 166 11.79 2.28 3.56
N HIS A 167 12.74 1.90 2.70
CA HIS A 167 13.03 2.59 1.42
C HIS A 167 11.98 2.33 0.32
N LEU A 168 11.05 1.38 0.53
CA LEU A 168 9.98 1.03 -0.41
C LEU A 168 8.58 1.48 0.03
N LEU A 169 8.47 2.24 1.13
CA LEU A 169 7.17 2.67 1.65
C LEU A 169 6.55 3.83 0.87
N VAL A 170 7.38 4.61 0.21
CA VAL A 170 6.97 5.79 -0.56
C VAL A 170 7.66 5.78 -1.92
N PRO A 171 6.98 6.25 -2.98
CA PRO A 171 7.57 6.37 -4.30
C PRO A 171 8.67 7.45 -4.30
N GLY A 172 9.64 7.27 -5.19
CA GLY A 172 10.76 8.16 -5.42
C GLY A 172 10.43 9.48 -6.12
N ASN A 173 9.24 9.56 -6.71
CA ASN A 173 8.74 10.71 -7.43
C ASN A 173 7.32 11.08 -6.98
N THR A 174 6.83 12.18 -7.51
CA THR A 174 5.47 12.67 -7.26
C THR A 174 4.46 11.98 -8.17
N PRO A 175 3.17 11.94 -7.77
CA PRO A 175 2.11 11.50 -8.67
C PRO A 175 2.11 12.26 -10.00
N PRO A 176 1.63 11.66 -11.10
CA PRO A 176 1.55 12.34 -12.40
C PRO A 176 0.78 13.65 -12.33
N THR A 177 1.23 14.65 -13.08
CA THR A 177 0.52 15.92 -13.20
C THR A 177 -0.79 15.73 -13.97
N GLY A 178 -1.86 16.36 -13.49
CA GLY A 178 -3.18 16.26 -14.13
C GLY A 178 -4.02 15.08 -13.63
N ALA A 179 -5.17 14.87 -14.27
CA ALA A 179 -6.04 13.75 -13.96
C ALA A 179 -5.36 12.44 -14.36
N HIS A 180 -5.31 11.49 -13.43
CA HIS A 180 -4.73 10.18 -13.66
C HIS A 180 -5.55 9.11 -12.96
N GLU A 181 -5.44 7.89 -13.46
CA GLU A 181 -6.10 6.71 -12.90
C GLU A 181 -5.08 5.59 -12.76
N PHE A 182 -5.07 4.94 -11.60
CA PHE A 182 -4.21 3.77 -11.41
C PHE A 182 -4.83 2.55 -12.08
N VAL A 183 -4.08 1.91 -12.96
CA VAL A 183 -4.37 0.54 -13.34
C VAL A 183 -4.20 -0.33 -12.08
N PRO A 184 -5.17 -1.18 -11.71
CA PRO A 184 -5.08 -2.03 -10.54
C PRO A 184 -3.77 -2.82 -10.49
N VAL A 185 -3.26 -3.03 -9.28
CA VAL A 185 -2.00 -3.74 -9.08
C VAL A 185 -2.21 -5.22 -9.42
N GLY A 186 -1.34 -5.77 -10.27
CA GLY A 186 -1.38 -7.16 -10.68
C GLY A 186 0.00 -7.75 -10.88
N GLY A 187 0.12 -8.67 -11.84
CA GLY A 187 1.37 -9.37 -12.12
C GLY A 187 2.50 -8.44 -12.57
N ALA A 188 3.74 -8.90 -12.39
CA ALA A 188 4.92 -8.21 -12.85
C ALA A 188 5.00 -8.21 -14.39
N ILE A 189 5.26 -7.05 -14.99
CA ILE A 189 5.51 -6.85 -16.42
C ILE A 189 6.84 -6.11 -16.58
N GLN A 190 7.80 -6.72 -17.29
CA GLN A 190 9.10 -6.09 -17.55
C GLN A 190 9.01 -5.05 -18.66
N VAL A 191 9.61 -3.89 -18.43
CA VAL A 191 9.84 -2.87 -19.46
C VAL A 191 11.04 -3.29 -20.31
N THR A 192 11.01 -2.93 -21.60
CA THR A 192 12.10 -3.19 -22.55
C THR A 192 12.67 -1.88 -23.10
N GLY A 193 13.95 -1.87 -23.47
CA GLY A 193 14.63 -0.72 -24.05
C GLY A 193 15.10 0.31 -23.01
N GLU A 194 15.08 -0.06 -21.74
CA GLU A 194 15.48 0.75 -20.59
C GLU A 194 16.98 1.06 -20.57
N GLU A 195 17.81 0.23 -21.21
CA GLU A 195 19.24 0.44 -21.39
C GLU A 195 19.57 1.74 -22.15
N ALA A 196 18.66 2.20 -23.02
CA ALA A 196 18.79 3.46 -23.73
C ALA A 196 18.45 4.70 -22.86
N HIS A 197 18.01 4.48 -21.62
CA HIS A 197 17.47 5.51 -20.73
C HIS A 197 18.16 5.54 -19.35
N ALA A 198 19.41 5.07 -19.27
CA ALA A 198 20.17 4.99 -18.01
C ALA A 198 20.27 6.33 -17.26
N GLU A 199 20.44 7.45 -17.97
CA GLU A 199 20.51 8.78 -17.35
C GLU A 199 19.20 9.19 -16.67
N ILE A 200 18.05 8.79 -17.25
CA ILE A 200 16.71 9.08 -16.70
C ILE A 200 16.42 8.15 -15.51
N LEU A 201 16.90 6.91 -15.54
CA LEU A 201 16.67 5.92 -14.49
C LEU A 201 17.60 6.07 -13.28
N ALA A 202 18.79 6.66 -13.45
CA ALA A 202 19.80 6.80 -12.41
C ALA A 202 19.29 7.43 -11.08
N PRO A 203 18.42 8.46 -11.08
CA PRO A 203 17.84 9.01 -9.83
C PRO A 203 16.90 8.04 -9.09
N TYR A 204 16.35 7.06 -9.80
CA TYR A 204 15.33 6.13 -9.28
C TYR A 204 15.91 4.83 -8.74
N CYS A 205 17.21 4.57 -8.88
CA CYS A 205 17.81 3.35 -8.32
C CYS A 205 17.90 3.39 -6.78
N GLY A 206 17.78 4.57 -6.18
CA GLY A 206 17.85 4.76 -4.72
C GLY A 206 19.19 4.31 -4.11
N PRO A 207 19.39 4.54 -2.79
CA PRO A 207 20.59 4.08 -2.09
C PRO A 207 20.58 2.56 -1.84
N ALA A 208 19.40 1.94 -1.79
CA ALA A 208 19.23 0.51 -1.57
C ALA A 208 19.29 -0.33 -2.87
N GLY A 209 19.50 0.31 -4.03
CA GLY A 209 19.51 -0.35 -5.33
C GLY A 209 18.12 -0.74 -5.83
N GLU A 210 17.06 -0.31 -5.17
CA GLU A 210 15.68 -0.41 -5.64
C GLU A 210 14.80 0.71 -5.06
N GLN A 211 13.79 1.12 -5.82
CA GLN A 211 12.84 2.14 -5.41
C GLN A 211 11.54 2.02 -6.18
N TRP A 212 10.41 2.28 -5.51
CA TRP A 212 9.14 2.46 -6.20
C TRP A 212 9.06 3.82 -6.90
N ALA A 213 8.30 3.89 -7.98
CA ALA A 213 7.97 5.13 -8.68
C ALA A 213 6.55 5.07 -9.27
N TYR A 214 5.94 6.25 -9.42
CA TYR A 214 4.82 6.44 -10.32
C TYR A 214 5.33 6.34 -11.76
N ALA A 215 4.77 5.42 -12.53
CA ALA A 215 4.93 5.37 -13.98
C ALA A 215 3.63 5.74 -14.68
N THR A 216 3.73 6.28 -15.89
CA THR A 216 2.59 6.52 -16.77
C THR A 216 2.73 5.71 -18.05
N LEU A 217 1.59 5.27 -18.57
CA LEU A 217 1.48 4.39 -19.73
C LEU A 217 0.82 5.14 -20.88
N HIS A 218 1.50 5.19 -22.02
CA HIS A 218 1.05 5.97 -23.18
C HIS A 218 1.00 5.07 -24.41
N GLU A 219 -0.06 5.21 -25.20
CA GLU A 219 -0.11 4.55 -26.51
C GLU A 219 0.84 5.28 -27.47
N MET A 220 1.72 4.52 -28.13
CA MET A 220 2.69 5.04 -29.08
C MET A 220 2.74 4.15 -30.31
N THR A 221 2.54 4.75 -31.48
CA THR A 221 2.76 4.07 -32.76
C THR A 221 4.25 4.05 -33.09
N GLN A 222 4.84 2.86 -33.11
CA GLN A 222 6.22 2.63 -33.50
C GLN A 222 6.30 2.39 -35.01
N GLN A 223 7.10 3.22 -35.70
CA GLN A 223 7.44 3.01 -37.10
C GLN A 223 8.48 1.88 -37.24
N LEU A 224 8.17 0.89 -38.08
CA LEU A 224 9.09 -0.16 -38.51
C LEU A 224 9.51 0.10 -39.96
N ALA A 225 10.48 -0.67 -40.46
CA ALA A 225 11.01 -0.48 -41.81
C ALA A 225 9.96 -0.52 -42.94
N ARG A 226 8.84 -1.24 -42.74
CA ARG A 226 7.77 -1.40 -43.75
C ARG A 226 6.34 -1.42 -43.17
N SER A 227 6.18 -1.12 -41.89
CA SER A 227 4.89 -1.20 -41.20
C SER A 227 4.89 -0.32 -39.96
N THR A 228 3.75 -0.23 -39.30
CA THR A 228 3.62 0.34 -37.95
C THR A 228 3.16 -0.73 -36.99
N ARG A 229 3.41 -0.50 -35.71
CA ARG A 229 2.74 -1.24 -34.63
C ARG A 229 2.53 -0.31 -33.45
N ASP A 230 1.41 -0.46 -32.76
CA ASP A 230 1.18 0.26 -31.52
C ASP A 230 1.83 -0.52 -30.37
N VAL A 231 2.50 0.22 -29.49
CA VAL A 231 3.09 -0.29 -28.25
C VAL A 231 2.77 0.67 -27.12
N VAL A 232 2.86 0.18 -25.89
CA VAL A 232 2.79 1.02 -24.69
C VAL A 232 4.18 1.58 -24.40
N GLU A 233 4.32 2.88 -24.52
CA GLU A 233 5.46 3.64 -24.02
C GLU A 233 5.32 3.85 -22.50
N VAL A 234 6.41 3.65 -21.77
CA VAL A 234 6.45 3.85 -20.31
C VAL A 234 7.24 5.11 -19.99
N ARG A 235 6.70 5.95 -19.10
CA ARG A 235 7.35 7.20 -18.67
C ARG A 235 7.44 7.32 -17.16
N LEU A 236 8.56 7.85 -16.67
CA LEU A 236 8.76 8.35 -15.30
C LEU A 236 8.94 9.87 -15.38
N ASP A 237 8.21 10.64 -14.57
CA ASP A 237 8.22 12.12 -14.58
C ASP A 237 8.13 12.70 -16.01
N SER A 238 7.21 12.15 -16.79
CA SER A 238 6.96 12.51 -18.20
C SER A 238 8.11 12.23 -19.18
N GLN A 239 9.22 11.63 -18.74
CA GLN A 239 10.32 11.20 -19.59
C GLN A 239 10.20 9.72 -19.95
N ARG A 240 10.46 9.40 -21.22
CA ARG A 240 10.45 8.02 -21.71
C ARG A 240 11.56 7.20 -21.08
N ILE A 241 11.21 6.03 -20.56
CA ILE A 241 12.15 5.08 -19.97
C ILE A 241 12.15 3.71 -20.65
N GLY A 242 11.32 3.52 -21.67
CA GLY A 242 11.23 2.28 -22.41
C GLY A 242 9.84 2.06 -22.97
N GLN A 243 9.55 0.79 -23.29
CA GLN A 243 8.27 0.36 -23.82
C GLN A 243 7.97 -1.09 -23.44
N LEU A 244 6.72 -1.48 -23.56
CA LEU A 244 6.31 -2.88 -23.44
C LEU A 244 6.44 -3.63 -24.78
N THR A 245 6.52 -4.96 -24.70
CA THR A 245 6.45 -5.79 -25.92
C THR A 245 5.08 -5.64 -26.59
N PRO A 246 4.94 -5.94 -27.90
CA PRO A 246 3.64 -5.86 -28.58
C PRO A 246 2.54 -6.69 -27.91
N LYS A 247 2.89 -7.89 -27.43
CA LYS A 247 1.96 -8.77 -26.71
C LYS A 247 1.48 -8.13 -25.40
N MET A 248 2.41 -7.66 -24.57
CA MET A 248 2.09 -6.98 -23.30
C MET A 248 1.30 -5.68 -23.52
N SER A 249 1.60 -4.96 -24.62
CA SER A 249 0.89 -3.75 -24.99
C SER A 249 -0.58 -4.04 -25.35
N ALA A 250 -0.81 -5.09 -26.15
CA ALA A 250 -2.16 -5.54 -26.51
C ALA A 250 -3.01 -5.88 -25.28
N ASP A 251 -2.40 -6.51 -24.27
CA ASP A 251 -3.08 -6.86 -23.02
C ASP A 251 -3.49 -5.63 -22.19
N LEU A 252 -2.87 -4.45 -22.40
CA LEU A 252 -3.13 -3.24 -21.62
C LEU A 252 -3.90 -2.15 -22.39
N PHE A 253 -3.96 -2.21 -23.72
CA PHE A 253 -4.66 -1.19 -24.51
C PHE A 253 -6.11 -0.95 -24.11
N PRO A 254 -6.96 -1.96 -23.84
CA PRO A 254 -8.33 -1.70 -23.43
C PRO A 254 -8.43 -0.83 -22.17
N ALA A 255 -7.65 -1.12 -21.13
CA ALA A 255 -7.61 -0.32 -19.91
C ALA A 255 -7.05 1.10 -20.15
N ILE A 256 -5.94 1.21 -20.90
CA ILE A 256 -5.30 2.50 -21.19
C ILE A 256 -6.23 3.40 -22.02
N ARG A 257 -6.85 2.87 -23.06
CA ARG A 257 -7.75 3.63 -23.94
C ARG A 257 -8.99 4.10 -23.19
N HIS A 258 -9.60 3.23 -22.37
CA HIS A 258 -10.73 3.63 -21.52
C HIS A 258 -10.40 4.79 -20.57
N ILE A 259 -9.22 4.75 -19.93
CA ILE A 259 -8.76 5.85 -19.05
C ILE A 259 -8.51 7.13 -19.87
N ASN A 260 -7.87 7.02 -21.02
CA ASN A 260 -7.55 8.16 -21.89
C ASN A 260 -8.82 8.82 -22.48
N GLU A 261 -9.82 8.04 -22.87
CA GLU A 261 -11.12 8.52 -23.35
C GLU A 261 -11.85 9.36 -22.30
N LEU A 262 -11.57 9.13 -21.02
CA LEU A 262 -12.10 9.90 -19.89
C LEU A 262 -11.24 11.13 -19.54
N GLY A 263 -10.22 11.44 -20.34
CA GLY A 263 -9.34 12.59 -20.15
C GLY A 263 -8.33 12.43 -19.01
N ALA A 264 -8.12 11.20 -18.53
CA ALA A 264 -7.12 10.88 -17.51
C ALA A 264 -5.93 10.14 -18.12
N THR A 265 -4.78 10.18 -17.45
CA THR A 265 -3.60 9.39 -17.82
C THR A 265 -3.57 8.06 -17.06
N ALA A 266 -3.30 6.96 -17.76
CA ALA A 266 -3.07 5.67 -17.12
C ALA A 266 -1.76 5.68 -16.34
N ALA A 267 -1.84 5.45 -15.03
CA ALA A 267 -0.73 5.41 -14.10
C ALA A 267 -0.59 4.01 -13.46
N CYS A 268 0.62 3.66 -13.05
CA CYS A 268 0.86 2.42 -12.31
C CYS A 268 2.06 2.53 -11.37
N ARG A 269 2.24 1.50 -10.54
CA ARG A 269 3.44 1.33 -9.71
C ARG A 269 4.53 0.66 -10.54
N ALA A 270 5.71 1.28 -10.56
CA ALA A 270 6.90 0.72 -11.16
C ALA A 270 7.98 0.53 -10.10
N LEU A 271 8.60 -0.65 -10.06
CA LEU A 271 9.80 -0.90 -9.27
C LEU A 271 11.01 -0.70 -10.19
N VAL A 272 11.85 0.27 -9.85
CA VAL A 272 13.15 0.46 -10.49
C VAL A 272 14.18 -0.25 -9.63
N LYS A 273 14.95 -1.17 -10.21
CA LYS A 273 15.98 -1.96 -9.53
C LYS A 273 17.29 -1.90 -10.28
N GLY A 274 18.39 -1.68 -9.58
CA GLY A 274 19.74 -1.67 -10.14
C GLY A 274 20.56 -0.50 -9.63
N ASN A 275 21.42 0.02 -10.49
CA ASN A 275 22.34 1.12 -10.17
C ASN A 275 22.42 2.08 -11.36
N ARG A 276 23.33 3.07 -11.29
CA ARG A 276 23.49 4.08 -12.35
C ARG A 276 23.96 3.51 -13.70
N ALA A 277 24.59 2.34 -13.71
CA ALA A 277 25.10 1.71 -14.93
C ALA A 277 24.08 0.77 -15.59
N ALA A 278 23.28 0.08 -14.78
CA ALA A 278 22.24 -0.81 -15.25
C ALA A 278 21.04 -0.75 -14.31
N ALA A 279 19.88 -0.37 -14.85
CA ALA A 279 18.62 -0.29 -14.13
C ALA A 279 17.56 -1.09 -14.91
N GLN A 280 16.74 -1.82 -14.17
CA GLN A 280 15.60 -2.56 -14.68
C GLN A 280 14.31 -1.99 -14.09
N VAL A 281 13.26 -1.95 -14.89
CA VAL A 281 11.96 -1.41 -14.52
C VAL A 281 10.90 -2.49 -14.70
N THR A 282 10.23 -2.80 -13.59
CA THR A 282 9.12 -3.74 -13.55
C THR A 282 7.84 -3.01 -13.16
N LEU A 283 6.80 -3.12 -13.99
CA LEU A 283 5.47 -2.62 -13.69
C LEU A 283 4.66 -3.69 -12.95
N TYR A 284 3.78 -3.26 -12.04
CA TYR A 284 2.84 -4.15 -11.37
C TYR A 284 1.41 -3.71 -11.70
N VAL A 285 0.80 -4.38 -12.67
CA VAL A 285 -0.52 -4.03 -13.22
C VAL A 285 -1.31 -5.29 -13.55
N GLN A 286 -2.62 -5.25 -13.34
CA GLN A 286 -3.54 -6.22 -13.90
C GLN A 286 -3.66 -5.98 -15.41
N ARG A 287 -3.67 -7.08 -16.17
CA ARG A 287 -3.96 -7.04 -17.62
C ARG A 287 -5.44 -6.77 -17.84
N SER A 288 -5.82 -6.24 -18.99
CA SER A 288 -7.22 -5.86 -19.23
C SER A 288 -8.19 -7.03 -19.14
N HIS A 289 -7.76 -8.25 -19.45
CA HIS A 289 -8.59 -9.46 -19.31
C HIS A 289 -8.72 -9.97 -17.86
N GLU A 290 -7.93 -9.44 -16.93
CA GLU A 290 -7.99 -9.72 -15.50
C GLU A 290 -8.87 -8.70 -14.76
N LEU A 291 -9.31 -7.63 -15.46
CA LEU A 291 -10.15 -6.58 -14.89
C LEU A 291 -11.62 -6.94 -15.00
N GLU A 292 -12.36 -6.78 -13.91
CA GLU A 292 -13.82 -6.94 -13.89
C GLU A 292 -14.51 -5.76 -14.58
N ASP A 293 -15.67 -5.99 -15.21
CA ASP A 293 -16.48 -4.93 -15.83
C ASP A 293 -16.81 -3.79 -14.85
N ALA A 294 -17.04 -4.13 -13.58
CA ALA A 294 -17.30 -3.17 -12.51
C ALA A 294 -16.17 -2.14 -12.35
N TRP A 295 -14.91 -2.52 -12.62
CA TRP A 295 -13.79 -1.60 -12.58
C TRP A 295 -13.91 -0.50 -13.66
N PHE A 296 -14.28 -0.87 -14.89
CA PHE A 296 -14.45 0.09 -15.99
C PHE A 296 -15.55 1.09 -15.66
N ASP A 297 -16.66 0.62 -15.10
CA ASP A 297 -17.77 1.48 -14.66
C ASP A 297 -17.36 2.39 -13.50
N ASP A 298 -16.56 1.90 -12.56
CA ASP A 298 -16.04 2.71 -11.44
C ASP A 298 -15.09 3.82 -11.89
N VAL A 299 -14.22 3.53 -12.85
CA VAL A 299 -13.36 4.56 -13.48
C VAL A 299 -14.24 5.60 -14.17
N ARG A 300 -15.26 5.17 -14.93
CA ARG A 300 -16.21 6.09 -15.60
C ARG A 300 -16.96 6.95 -14.57
N ARG A 301 -17.41 6.40 -13.45
CA ARG A 301 -18.09 7.17 -12.38
C ARG A 301 -17.18 8.21 -11.74
N ARG A 302 -15.89 7.90 -11.59
CA ARG A 302 -14.92 8.82 -10.97
C ARG A 302 -14.56 9.99 -11.87
N HIS A 303 -14.39 9.76 -13.18
CA HIS A 303 -13.96 10.79 -14.14
C HIS A 303 -15.11 11.43 -14.96
N GLY A 304 -16.21 10.72 -15.19
CA GLY A 304 -17.35 11.18 -16.01
C GLY A 304 -18.34 12.11 -15.30
N GLY A 305 -18.11 12.46 -14.03
CA GLY A 305 -19.03 13.28 -13.22
C GLY A 305 -18.98 14.79 -13.44
N SER A 306 -18.59 15.28 -14.62
CA SER A 306 -18.56 16.72 -14.93
C SER A 306 -19.02 16.97 -16.37
N SER A 307 -20.30 16.71 -16.64
CA SER A 307 -21.03 17.26 -17.79
C SER A 307 -22.53 17.12 -17.55
N VAL A 308 -23.09 18.03 -16.74
CA VAL A 308 -24.46 18.57 -16.88
C VAL A 308 -24.41 20.03 -16.44
#